data_AF-A0A7K4MQ34-F1
#
_entry.id   AF-A0A7K4MQ34-F1
#
_cell.length_a   1.000
_cell.length_b   1.000
_cell.length_c   1.000
_cell.angle_alpha   90.00
_cell.angle_beta   90.00
_cell.angle_gamma   90.00
#
_symmetry.space_group_name_H-M   'P 1'
#
loop_
_entity.id
_entity.type
_entity.pdbx_description
1 polymer ?
#
loop_
_entity_poly.entity_id
_entity_poly.type
_entity_poly.pdbx_seq_one_letter_code
_entity_poly.pdbx_strand_id
1 'polypeptide(L)' 'MGILGENGAGKTTLIKLLVGLLHPSSGEVNINGFTPWNRKAAFLKQISVVMGQKNQLWWDIPASES' A
#
# COMPACT_ATOMS: atom_id res chain seq x y z
N MET A 1 -1.60 -8.21 -12.60
CA MET A 1 -0.63 -7.29 -13.23
C MET A 1 0.53 -7.07 -12.27
N GLY A 2 1.76 -6.95 -12.77
CA GLY A 2 2.96 -6.75 -11.95
C GLY A 2 3.69 -5.47 -12.34
N ILE A 3 4.30 -4.80 -11.35
CA ILE A 3 5.12 -3.60 -11.57
C ILE A 3 6.59 -4.03 -11.40
N LEU A 4 7.37 -3.97 -12.48
CA LEU A 4 8.78 -4.36 -12.51
C LEU A 4 9.68 -3.15 -12.83
N GLY A 5 10.93 -3.21 -12.40
CA GLY A 5 11.98 -2.21 -12.69
C GLY A 5 13.12 -2.29 -11.67
N GLU A 6 14.07 -1.37 -11.72
CA GLU A 6 15.19 -1.33 -10.77
C GLU A 6 14.79 -0.80 -9.37
N ASN A 7 15.65 -1.02 -8.38
CA ASN A 7 15.49 -0.38 -7.06
C ASN A 7 15.59 1.14 -7.24
N GLY A 8 14.65 1.87 -6.63
CA GLY A 8 14.58 3.32 -6.80
C GLY A 8 13.74 3.80 -8.00
N ALA A 9 13.27 2.91 -8.88
CA ALA A 9 12.38 3.27 -10.01
C ALA A 9 10.97 3.75 -9.59
N GLY A 10 10.71 3.97 -8.30
CA GLY A 10 9.44 4.52 -7.82
C GLY A 10 8.29 3.51 -7.64
N LYS A 11 8.53 2.19 -7.74
CA LYS A 11 7.48 1.16 -7.57
C LYS A 11 6.73 1.27 -6.25
N THR A 12 7.45 1.37 -5.14
CA THR A 12 6.87 1.54 -3.82
C THR A 12 6.13 2.87 -3.70
N THR A 13 6.65 3.92 -4.34
CA THR A 13 6.00 5.24 -4.40
C THR A 13 4.67 5.15 -5.14
N LEU A 14 4.64 4.46 -6.29
CA LEU A 14 3.43 4.23 -7.07
C LEU A 14 2.39 3.45 -6.27
N ILE A 15 2.80 2.36 -5.60
CA ILE A 15 1.88 1.60 -4.74
C ILE A 15 1.32 2.50 -3.64
N LYS A 16 2.16 3.29 -2.95
CA LYS A 16 1.72 4.24 -1.91
C LYS A 16 0.73 5.28 -2.42
N LEU A 17 0.91 5.79 -3.64
CA LEU A 17 -0.04 6.71 -4.29
C LEU A 17 -1.39 6.03 -4.54
N LEU A 18 -1.37 4.84 -5.13
CA LEU A 18 -2.59 4.07 -5.43
C LEU A 18 -3.37 3.74 -4.15
N VAL A 19 -2.67 3.42 -3.06
CA VAL A 19 -3.33 3.02 -1.81
C VAL A 19 -3.69 4.21 -0.91
N GLY A 20 -3.46 5.44 -1.38
CA GLY A 20 -3.78 6.66 -0.64
C GLY A 20 -2.88 6.91 0.58
N LEU A 21 -1.67 6.35 0.59
CA LEU A 21 -0.62 6.63 1.59
C LEU A 21 0.28 7.81 1.21
N LEU A 22 0.23 8.24 -0.06
CA LEU A 22 0.96 9.40 -0.57
C LEU A 22 0.02 10.26 -1.41
N HIS A 23 0.24 11.57 -1.39
CA HIS A 23 -0.43 12.52 -2.29
C HIS A 23 0.42 12.72 -3.54
N PRO A 24 -0.19 12.78 -4.74
CA PRO A 24 0.56 13.11 -5.95
C PRO A 24 1.02 14.56 -5.89
N SER A 25 2.23 14.84 -6.38
CA SER A 25 2.70 16.23 -6.52
C SER A 25 1.93 16.98 -7.61
N SER A 26 1.39 16.27 -8.60
CA SER A 26 0.54 16.79 -9.67
C SER A 26 -0.28 15.67 -10.30
N GLY A 27 -1.36 16.04 -10.99
CA GLY A 27 -2.28 15.10 -11.62
C GLY A 27 -3.30 14.50 -10.65
N GLU A 28 -4.03 13.49 -11.12
CA GLU A 28 -5.15 12.89 -10.40
C GLU A 28 -5.06 11.36 -10.39
N VAL A 29 -5.56 10.75 -9.31
CA VAL A 29 -5.70 9.30 -9.19
C VAL A 29 -7.14 9.00 -8.83
N ASN A 30 -7.79 8.16 -9.64
CA ASN A 30 -9.14 7.66 -9.41
C ASN A 30 -9.10 6.13 -9.36
N ILE A 31 -9.63 5.57 -8.27
CA ILE A 31 -9.78 4.11 -8.12
C ILE A 31 -11.23 3.85 -7.78
N ASN A 32 -11.95 3.19 -8.69
CA ASN A 32 -13.38 2.86 -8.52
C ASN A 32 -14.25 4.07 -8.12
N GLY A 33 -13.97 5.25 -8.68
CA GLY A 33 -14.69 6.48 -8.35
C GLY A 33 -14.20 7.19 -7.07
N PHE A 34 -13.15 6.68 -6.42
CA PHE A 34 -12.57 7.27 -5.23
C PHE A 34 -11.24 7.93 -5.51
N THR A 35 -11.03 9.09 -4.88
CA THR A 35 -9.73 9.72 -4.70
C THR A 35 -9.02 9.06 -3.51
N PRO A 36 -7.93 8.29 -3.70
CA PRO A 36 -7.40 7.40 -2.66
C PRO A 36 -6.99 8.09 -1.36
N TRP A 37 -6.38 9.27 -1.45
CA TRP A 37 -5.90 10.03 -0.29
C TRP A 37 -7.02 10.62 0.58
N ASN A 38 -8.25 10.69 0.09
CA ASN A 38 -9.40 11.06 0.92
C ASN A 38 -9.80 9.94 1.90
N ARG A 39 -9.25 8.73 1.76
CA ARG A 39 -9.38 7.59 2.68
C ARG A 39 -10.81 7.31 3.17
N LYS A 40 -11.81 7.49 2.29
CA LYS A 40 -13.22 7.21 2.61
C LYS A 40 -13.36 5.75 3.06
N ALA A 41 -14.17 5.49 4.09
CA ALA A 41 -14.36 4.15 4.62
C ALA A 41 -14.80 3.11 3.55
N ALA A 42 -15.63 3.55 2.59
CA ALA A 42 -16.04 2.70 1.46
C ALA A 42 -14.86 2.29 0.57
N PHE A 43 -13.91 3.19 0.32
CA PHE A 43 -12.68 2.89 -0.43
C PHE A 43 -11.76 1.94 0.35
N LEU A 44 -11.54 2.20 1.64
CA LEU A 44 -10.66 1.36 2.47
C LEU A 44 -11.15 -0.09 2.61
N LYS A 45 -12.47 -0.32 2.51
CA LYS A 45 -13.04 -1.68 2.48
C LYS A 45 -12.77 -2.43 1.16
N GLN A 46 -12.47 -1.71 0.08
CA GLN A 46 -12.23 -2.26 -1.25
C GLN A 46 -10.75 -2.59 -1.52
N ILE A 47 -9.84 -2.13 -0.67
CA ILE A 47 -8.40 -2.24 -0.90
C ILE A 47 -7.69 -2.82 0.32
N SER A 48 -6.80 -3.76 0.07
CA SER A 48 -5.88 -4.28 1.07
C SER A 48 -4.46 -4.26 0.50
N VAL A 49 -3.48 -4.00 1.37
CA VAL A 49 -2.09 -3.82 0.96
C VAL A 49 -1.21 -4.59 1.91
N VAL A 50 -0.41 -5.47 1.34
CA VAL A 50 0.66 -6.16 2.06
C VAL A 50 1.98 -5.65 1.50
N MET A 51 2.70 -4.83 2.28
CA MET A 51 4.04 -4.40 1.91
C MET A 51 5.04 -5.31 2.63
N GLY A 52 5.76 -6.13 1.87
CA GLY A 52 6.91 -6.84 2.41
C GLY A 52 8.04 -5.84 2.69
N GLN A 53 8.34 -5.57 3.96
CA GLN A 53 9.64 -5.06 4.38
C GLN A 53 10.30 -6.10 5.30
N LYS A 54 11.63 -6.24 5.19
CA LYS A 54 12.49 -7.14 5.99
C LYS A 54 11.98 -7.32 7.42
N ASN A 55 11.75 -8.57 7.82
CA ASN A 55 11.50 -9.06 9.18
C ASN A 55 10.99 -8.03 10.20
N GLN A 56 9.67 -7.95 10.37
CA GLN A 56 9.07 -7.68 11.68
C GLN A 56 8.88 -9.00 12.44
N LEU A 57 9.91 -9.85 12.45
CA LEU A 57 9.94 -10.99 13.37
C LEU A 57 10.20 -10.39 14.75
N TRP A 58 9.14 -10.20 15.53
CA TRP A 58 9.26 -10.31 16.97
C TRP A 58 9.66 -11.75 17.26
N TRP A 59 10.96 -11.96 17.45
CA TRP A 59 11.51 -13.27 17.81
C TRP A 59 11.04 -13.77 19.18
N ASP A 60 10.30 -12.93 19.94
CA ASP A 60 9.85 -13.18 21.32
C ASP A 60 8.35 -13.47 21.46
N ILE A 61 7.61 -13.78 20.39
CA ILE A 61 6.31 -14.43 20.55
C ILE A 61 6.52 -15.93 20.43
N PRO A 62 6.56 -16.69 21.54
CA PRO A 62 6.43 -18.14 21.45
C PRO A 62 5.07 -18.44 20.81
N ALA A 63 5.08 -19.26 19.77
CA ALA A 63 3.86 -19.82 19.23
C ALA A 63 3.27 -20.80 20.28
N SER A 64 2.31 -20.34 21.07
CA SER A 64 1.40 -21.19 21.85
C SER A 64 -0.01 -20.89 21.34
N GLU A 65 -0.49 -21.60 20.32
CA GLU A 65 -1.28 -22.85 20.39
C GLU A 65 -2.61 -22.74 21.15
N SER A 66 -3.68 -23.13 20.41
CA SER A 66 -5.11 -23.29 20.71
C SER A 66 -6.02 -22.07 20.50
#